data_AF-A0A7W0PUL1-F1
#
_entry.id   AF-A0A7W0PUL1-F1
#
_cell.length_a   1.000
_cell.length_b   1.000
_cell.length_c   1.000
_cell.angle_alpha   90.00
_cell.angle_beta   90.00
_cell.angle_gamma   90.00
#
_symmetry.space_group_name_H-M   'P 1'
#
loop_
_entity.id
_entity.type
_entity.pdbx_description
1 polymer ?
#
loop_
_entity_poly.entity_id
_entity_poly.type
_entity_poly.pdbx_seq_one_letter_code
_entity_poly.pdbx_strand_id
1 'polypeptide(L)'
;MQVSAVAKGESSQITAEPPRATKAAQPVVSLKTRLEQKLKAARKHRSVILFFENHRSLLSSSEHRPVAIAARRRAERRLARVTRTIVALRRALERREARRLANAPPKVAICRVFGRRYCDQALKVAWCESHHSTAAQNGQYLGLFQMGSSERRLFGHGQKAHQQAIAAHKYFVLSGRDWSPWSCKPWYGYS
;
A
#
# COMPACT_ATOMS: atom_id res chain seq x y z
N MET A 1 -24.93 54.09 69.63
CA MET A 1 -25.53 52.75 69.53
C MET A 1 -24.93 52.04 68.32
N GLN A 2 -24.15 50.97 68.58
CA GLN A 2 -24.11 49.66 67.90
C GLN A 2 -25.18 49.43 66.80
N VAL A 3 -25.01 48.70 65.67
CA VAL A 3 -24.08 47.65 65.20
C VAL A 3 -23.98 47.66 63.67
N SER A 4 -22.85 47.16 63.17
CA SER A 4 -22.43 46.74 61.82
C SER A 4 -23.43 46.03 60.89
N ALA A 5 -23.19 46.17 59.57
CA ALA A 5 -23.35 45.08 58.61
C ALA A 5 -22.32 45.18 57.47
N VAL A 6 -21.77 44.03 57.10
CA VAL A 6 -20.62 43.77 56.24
C VAL A 6 -21.10 43.40 54.84
N ALA A 7 -20.40 43.86 53.79
CA ALA A 7 -20.34 43.15 52.51
C ALA A 7 -19.00 43.46 51.80
N LYS A 8 -18.11 42.47 51.83
CA LYS A 8 -16.85 42.42 51.08
C LYS A 8 -17.13 42.31 49.59
N GLY A 9 -16.55 43.20 48.79
CA GLY A 9 -16.39 43.00 47.35
C GLY A 9 -15.05 42.31 47.09
N GLU A 10 -15.07 41.02 46.78
CA GLU A 10 -13.89 40.26 46.37
C GLU A 10 -13.65 40.42 44.86
N SER A 11 -12.46 40.93 44.55
CA SER A 11 -11.92 41.15 43.22
C SER A 11 -11.45 39.83 42.62
N SER A 12 -12.16 39.34 41.60
CA SER A 12 -11.73 38.17 40.80
C SER A 12 -10.50 38.50 39.98
N GLN A 13 -9.32 38.11 40.47
CA GLN A 13 -8.12 37.95 39.65
C GLN A 13 -8.21 36.63 38.88
N ILE A 14 -8.43 36.73 37.56
CA ILE A 14 -8.28 35.61 36.63
C ILE A 14 -6.77 35.45 36.40
N THR A 15 -6.18 34.46 37.05
CA THR A 15 -4.82 34.00 36.77
C THR A 15 -4.82 33.26 35.43
N ALA A 16 -4.24 33.88 34.40
CA ALA A 16 -4.03 33.25 33.11
C ALA A 16 -2.89 32.21 33.23
N GLU A 17 -3.28 30.94 33.24
CA GLU A 17 -2.39 29.79 33.09
C GLU A 17 -1.74 29.82 31.68
N PRO A 18 -0.42 29.60 31.53
CA PRO A 18 0.21 29.60 30.23
C PRO A 18 -0.30 28.42 29.38
N PRO A 19 -0.53 28.61 28.06
CA PRO A 19 -1.04 27.55 27.21
C PRO A 19 -0.06 26.38 27.17
N ARG A 20 -0.54 25.24 27.66
CA ARG A 20 0.12 23.93 27.59
C ARG A 20 0.51 23.67 26.13
N ALA A 21 1.81 23.63 25.85
CA ALA A 21 2.35 23.33 24.53
C ALA A 21 1.70 22.07 23.96
N THR A 22 0.87 22.26 22.93
CA THR A 22 0.33 21.17 22.13
C THR A 22 1.52 20.40 21.56
N LYS A 23 1.66 19.13 21.93
CA LYS A 23 2.61 18.19 21.31
C LYS A 23 2.48 18.31 19.80
N ALA A 24 3.46 18.94 19.16
CA ALA A 24 3.54 19.04 17.71
C ALA A 24 3.35 17.64 17.12
N ALA A 25 2.28 17.47 16.34
CA ALA A 25 2.00 16.24 15.63
C ALA A 25 3.21 15.94 14.73
N GLN A 26 4.04 14.97 15.13
CA GLN A 26 5.19 14.58 14.33
C GLN A 26 4.68 14.18 12.94
N PRO A 27 5.29 14.68 11.85
CA PRO A 27 4.87 14.31 10.51
C PRO A 27 5.03 12.80 10.37
N VAL A 28 3.91 12.09 10.17
CA VAL A 28 3.90 10.63 10.02
C VAL A 28 4.64 10.32 8.73
N VAL A 29 5.95 10.05 8.83
CA VAL A 29 6.80 9.73 7.68
C VAL A 29 6.20 8.56 6.93
N SER A 30 5.93 8.76 5.63
CA SER A 30 5.28 7.75 4.79
C SER A 30 6.06 6.44 4.80
N LEU A 31 5.36 5.29 4.67
CA LEU A 31 6.01 3.98 4.63
C LEU A 31 7.08 3.87 3.54
N LYS A 32 6.89 4.56 2.40
CA LYS A 32 7.84 4.61 1.29
C LYS A 32 9.11 5.35 1.70
N THR A 33 8.98 6.53 2.28
CA THR A 33 10.11 7.32 2.79
C THR A 33 10.88 6.57 3.87
N ARG A 34 10.18 5.87 4.77
CA ARG A 34 10.81 4.98 5.76
C ARG A 34 11.60 3.85 5.10
N LEU A 35 11.06 3.24 4.05
CA LEU A 35 11.75 2.19 3.30
C LEU A 35 13.03 2.71 2.63
N GLU A 36 12.96 3.87 1.98
CA GLU A 36 14.11 4.54 1.34
C GLU A 36 15.23 4.84 2.35
N GLN A 37 14.86 5.40 3.51
CA GLN A 37 15.80 5.66 4.60
C GLN A 37 16.48 4.37 5.08
N LYS A 38 15.72 3.27 5.23
CA LYS A 38 16.29 1.97 5.63
C LYS A 38 17.19 1.38 4.55
N LEU A 39 16.84 1.51 3.26
CA LEU A 39 17.71 1.10 2.16
C LEU A 39 19.04 1.88 2.17
N LYS A 40 19.00 3.20 2.39
CA LYS A 40 20.22 4.03 2.54
C LYS A 40 21.07 3.57 3.73
N ALA A 41 20.44 3.28 4.86
CA ALA A 41 21.14 2.76 6.04
C ALA A 41 21.77 1.37 5.79
N ALA A 42 21.07 0.48 5.09
CA ALA A 42 21.60 -0.84 4.72
C ALA A 42 22.85 -0.70 3.84
N ARG A 43 22.81 0.18 2.82
CA ARG A 43 23.97 0.49 1.98
C ARG A 43 25.16 0.97 2.81
N LYS A 44 24.94 1.93 3.73
CA LYS A 44 25.99 2.44 4.62
C LYS A 44 26.64 1.31 5.45
N HIS A 45 25.85 0.43 6.05
CA HIS A 45 26.41 -0.67 6.85
C HIS A 45 27.17 -1.70 6.00
N ARG A 46 26.68 -1.99 4.79
CA ARG A 46 27.39 -2.84 3.84
C ARG A 46 28.74 -2.25 3.44
N SER A 47 28.81 -0.94 3.17
CA SER A 47 30.07 -0.25 2.86
C SER A 47 31.08 -0.35 4.01
N VAL A 48 30.64 -0.24 5.27
CA VAL A 48 31.52 -0.41 6.43
C VAL A 48 32.07 -1.84 6.53
N ILE A 49 31.25 -2.85 6.25
CA ILE A 49 31.69 -4.24 6.24
C ILE A 49 32.74 -4.45 5.15
N LEU A 50 32.44 -4.01 3.92
CA LEU A 50 33.36 -4.08 2.78
C LEU A 50 34.69 -3.34 3.04
N PHE A 51 34.64 -2.19 3.73
CA PHE A 51 35.84 -1.47 4.12
C PHE A 51 36.77 -2.35 4.95
N PHE A 52 36.28 -3.03 5.98
CA PHE A 52 37.10 -3.92 6.80
C PHE A 52 37.50 -5.22 6.09
N GLU A 53 36.68 -5.70 5.14
CA GLU A 53 37.04 -6.85 4.30
C GLU A 53 38.19 -6.55 3.34
N ASN A 54 38.26 -5.30 2.84
CA ASN A 54 39.34 -4.83 1.97
C ASN A 54 40.59 -4.41 2.76
N HIS A 55 40.43 -3.89 3.98
CA HIS A 55 41.53 -3.46 4.85
C HIS A 55 41.83 -4.49 5.94
N ARG A 56 42.17 -5.72 5.53
CA ARG A 56 42.41 -6.83 6.47
C ARG A 56 43.57 -6.58 7.42
N SER A 57 44.53 -5.74 7.04
CA SER A 57 45.64 -5.32 7.91
C SER A 57 45.15 -4.70 9.22
N LEU A 58 44.04 -3.94 9.19
CA LEU A 58 43.42 -3.37 10.39
C LEU A 58 42.81 -4.44 11.31
N LEU A 59 42.44 -5.59 10.76
CA LEU A 59 41.91 -6.73 11.50
C LEU A 59 43.03 -7.62 12.08
N SER A 60 44.24 -7.57 11.51
CA SER A 60 45.40 -8.33 11.98
C SER A 60 46.32 -7.53 12.90
N SER A 61 46.37 -6.19 12.78
CA SER A 61 47.21 -5.32 13.62
C SER A 61 46.82 -5.38 15.09
N SER A 62 47.76 -5.57 16.01
CA SER A 62 47.48 -5.62 17.46
C SER A 62 46.83 -4.35 17.99
N GLU A 63 47.26 -3.19 17.48
CA GLU A 63 46.79 -1.87 17.90
C GLU A 63 45.32 -1.60 17.53
N HIS A 64 44.92 -1.87 16.28
CA HIS A 64 43.58 -1.51 15.79
C HIS A 64 42.58 -2.68 15.79
N ARG A 65 43.04 -3.92 15.92
CA ARG A 65 42.19 -5.13 15.88
C ARG A 65 40.98 -5.09 16.80
N PRO A 66 41.06 -4.71 18.09
CA PRO A 66 39.87 -4.73 18.96
C PRO A 66 38.80 -3.76 18.47
N VAL A 67 39.20 -2.57 18.02
CA VAL A 67 38.29 -1.53 17.51
C VAL A 67 37.70 -1.95 16.17
N ALA A 68 38.52 -2.45 15.24
CA ALA A 68 38.09 -2.89 13.91
C ALA A 68 37.09 -4.06 13.99
N ILE A 69 37.35 -5.07 14.83
CA ILE A 69 36.43 -6.19 15.06
C ILE A 69 35.11 -5.69 15.66
N ALA A 70 35.16 -4.81 16.66
CA ALA A 70 33.95 -4.29 17.30
C ALA A 70 33.10 -3.45 16.32
N ALA A 71 33.75 -2.60 15.51
CA ALA A 71 33.10 -1.79 14.50
C ALA A 71 32.44 -2.65 13.41
N ARG A 72 33.15 -3.66 12.90
CA ARG A 72 32.62 -4.62 11.92
C ARG A 72 31.41 -5.37 12.48
N ARG A 73 31.53 -5.98 13.66
CA ARG A 73 30.41 -6.71 14.32
C ARG A 73 29.20 -5.81 14.53
N ARG A 74 29.42 -4.54 14.90
CA ARG A 74 28.34 -3.55 15.04
C ARG A 74 27.66 -3.26 13.70
N ALA A 75 28.41 -3.13 12.62
CA ALA A 75 27.87 -2.93 11.28
C ALA A 75 27.04 -4.14 10.82
N GLU A 76 27.54 -5.37 11.02
CA GLU A 76 26.83 -6.62 10.70
C GLU A 76 25.48 -6.71 11.45
N ARG A 77 25.48 -6.50 12.78
CA ARG A 77 24.25 -6.52 13.59
C ARG A 77 23.25 -5.46 13.13
N ARG A 78 23.72 -4.24 12.81
CA ARG A 78 22.87 -3.16 12.31
C ARG A 78 22.30 -3.49 10.92
N LEU A 79 23.11 -4.05 10.03
CA LEU A 79 22.66 -4.49 8.71
C LEU A 79 21.55 -5.55 8.85
N ALA A 80 21.75 -6.59 9.65
CA ALA A 80 20.73 -7.62 9.89
C ALA A 80 19.40 -7.03 10.40
N ARG A 81 19.45 -6.10 11.36
CA ARG A 81 18.26 -5.42 11.89
C ARG A 81 17.56 -4.57 10.82
N VAL A 82 18.31 -3.81 10.05
CA VAL A 82 17.77 -2.96 8.98
C VAL A 82 17.14 -3.80 7.87
N THR A 83 17.78 -4.90 7.47
CA THR A 83 17.24 -5.83 6.47
C THR A 83 15.91 -6.43 6.89
N ARG A 84 15.76 -6.89 8.14
CA ARG A 84 14.46 -7.35 8.68
C ARG A 84 13.39 -6.27 8.59
N THR A 85 13.77 -5.02 8.90
CA THR A 85 12.85 -3.87 8.81
C THR A 85 12.44 -3.59 7.36
N ILE A 86 13.37 -3.67 6.40
CA ILE A 86 13.09 -3.50 4.97
C ILE A 86 12.05 -4.52 4.51
N VAL A 87 12.22 -5.79 4.87
CA VAL A 87 11.28 -6.87 4.52
C VAL A 87 9.89 -6.57 5.09
N ALA A 88 9.81 -6.19 6.37
CA ALA A 88 8.54 -5.84 7.01
C ALA A 88 7.84 -4.65 6.32
N LEU A 89 8.60 -3.60 5.96
CA LEU A 89 8.07 -2.43 5.26
C LEU A 89 7.56 -2.76 3.86
N ARG A 90 8.28 -3.60 3.10
CA ARG A 90 7.82 -4.09 1.79
C ARG A 90 6.51 -4.85 1.90
N ARG A 91 6.43 -5.82 2.82
CA ARG A 91 5.18 -6.55 3.11
C ARG A 91 4.03 -5.64 3.54
N ALA A 92 4.31 -4.57 4.26
CA ALA A 92 3.29 -3.59 4.65
C ALA A 92 2.76 -2.80 3.44
N LEU A 93 3.66 -2.38 2.54
CA LEU A 93 3.29 -1.69 1.30
C LEU A 93 2.49 -2.61 0.38
N GLU A 94 2.91 -3.85 0.19
CA GLU A 94 2.20 -4.87 -0.60
C GLU A 94 0.79 -5.11 -0.04
N ARG A 95 0.65 -5.29 1.28
CA ARG A 95 -0.67 -5.44 1.91
C ARG A 95 -1.56 -4.22 1.72
N ARG A 96 -0.99 -3.01 1.80
CA ARG A 96 -1.74 -1.76 1.55
C ARG A 96 -2.19 -1.67 0.10
N GLU A 97 -1.31 -2.00 -0.84
CA GLU A 97 -1.59 -2.07 -2.27
C GLU A 97 -2.72 -3.08 -2.54
N ALA A 98 -2.61 -4.29 -1.99
CA ALA A 98 -3.63 -5.34 -2.14
C ALA A 98 -4.99 -4.90 -1.57
N ARG A 99 -5.02 -4.24 -0.40
CA ARG A 99 -6.26 -3.69 0.17
C ARG A 99 -6.84 -2.58 -0.69
N ARG A 100 -6.00 -1.70 -1.23
CA ARG A 100 -6.42 -0.65 -2.16
C ARG A 100 -7.06 -1.26 -3.41
N LEU A 101 -6.48 -2.34 -3.93
CA LEU A 101 -6.99 -3.06 -5.10
C LEU A 101 -8.29 -3.80 -4.82
N ALA A 102 -8.36 -4.51 -3.69
CA ALA A 102 -9.56 -5.22 -3.27
C ALA A 102 -10.75 -4.28 -3.11
N ASN A 103 -10.53 -3.00 -2.80
CA ASN A 103 -11.57 -1.99 -2.64
C ASN A 103 -11.56 -0.94 -3.75
N ALA A 104 -10.89 -1.21 -4.87
CA ALA A 104 -10.87 -0.28 -5.99
C ALA A 104 -12.27 -0.20 -6.63
N PRO A 105 -12.73 1.01 -7.03
CA PRO A 105 -13.95 1.16 -7.80
C PRO A 105 -13.91 0.32 -9.09
N PRO A 106 -15.06 -0.17 -9.59
CA PRO A 106 -15.15 -1.02 -10.78
C PRO A 106 -14.28 -0.55 -11.95
N LYS A 107 -14.40 0.71 -12.36
CA LYS A 107 -13.67 1.26 -13.51
C LYS A 107 -12.15 1.19 -13.32
N VAL A 108 -11.66 1.54 -12.13
CA VAL A 108 -10.24 1.50 -11.78
C VAL A 108 -9.73 0.06 -11.77
N ALA A 109 -10.51 -0.86 -11.20
CA ALA A 109 -10.17 -2.27 -11.16
C ALA A 109 -10.08 -2.88 -12.57
N ILE A 110 -11.06 -2.59 -13.43
CA ILE A 110 -11.11 -3.03 -14.83
C ILE A 110 -9.87 -2.56 -15.58
N CYS A 111 -9.62 -1.25 -15.61
CA CYS A 111 -8.51 -0.70 -16.40
C CYS A 111 -7.13 -1.12 -15.88
N ARG A 112 -7.00 -1.37 -14.57
CA ARG A 112 -5.75 -1.90 -14.02
C ARG A 112 -5.49 -3.34 -14.45
N VAL A 113 -6.53 -4.17 -14.58
CA VAL A 113 -6.39 -5.58 -14.96
C VAL A 113 -6.21 -5.72 -16.48
N PHE A 114 -7.07 -5.07 -17.27
CA PHE A 114 -7.05 -5.16 -18.74
C PHE A 114 -5.93 -4.31 -19.37
N GLY A 115 -5.29 -3.44 -18.58
CA GLY A 115 -4.22 -2.56 -19.03
C GLY A 115 -4.72 -1.48 -20.00
N ARG A 116 -3.79 -0.60 -20.42
CA ARG A 116 -4.13 0.53 -21.29
C ARG A 116 -4.74 0.10 -22.64
N ARG A 117 -4.30 -1.03 -23.19
CA ARG A 117 -4.71 -1.51 -24.52
C ARG A 117 -6.19 -1.91 -24.59
N TYR A 118 -6.74 -2.48 -23.52
CA TYR A 118 -8.09 -3.04 -23.52
C TYR A 118 -9.01 -2.40 -22.48
N CYS A 119 -8.53 -1.43 -21.69
CA CYS A 119 -9.30 -0.71 -20.67
C CYS A 119 -10.63 -0.17 -21.22
N ASP A 120 -10.60 0.59 -22.31
CA ASP A 120 -11.81 1.24 -22.84
C ASP A 120 -12.84 0.21 -23.34
N GLN A 121 -12.37 -0.84 -24.02
CA GLN A 121 -13.22 -1.93 -24.48
C GLN A 121 -13.84 -2.67 -23.30
N ALA A 122 -13.03 -3.02 -22.29
CA ALA A 122 -13.48 -3.69 -21.08
C ALA A 122 -14.50 -2.86 -20.28
N LEU A 123 -14.31 -1.53 -20.23
CA LEU A 123 -15.25 -0.63 -19.60
C LEU A 123 -16.59 -0.60 -20.34
N LYS A 124 -16.59 -0.59 -21.68
CA LYS A 124 -17.81 -0.64 -22.50
C LYS A 124 -18.57 -1.94 -22.30
N VAL A 125 -17.87 -3.08 -22.35
CA VAL A 125 -18.46 -4.39 -22.08
C VAL A 125 -19.06 -4.43 -20.68
N ALA A 126 -18.28 -4.10 -19.64
CA ALA A 126 -18.78 -4.15 -18.26
C ALA A 126 -19.94 -3.16 -17.98
N TRP A 127 -20.01 -2.04 -18.71
CA TRP A 127 -21.13 -1.11 -18.62
C TRP A 127 -22.40 -1.71 -19.22
N CYS A 128 -22.31 -2.26 -20.43
CA CYS A 128 -23.46 -2.86 -21.10
C CYS A 128 -23.95 -4.12 -20.38
N GLU A 129 -23.03 -4.97 -19.89
CA GLU A 129 -23.38 -6.21 -19.20
C GLU A 129 -24.00 -5.97 -17.81
N SER A 130 -23.56 -4.94 -17.08
CA SER A 130 -23.93 -4.81 -15.65
C SER A 130 -24.02 -3.39 -15.11
N HIS A 131 -23.87 -2.35 -15.95
CA HIS A 131 -23.71 -0.96 -15.53
C HIS A 131 -22.58 -0.79 -14.49
N HIS A 132 -21.47 -1.53 -14.66
CA HIS A 132 -20.35 -1.61 -13.71
C HIS A 132 -20.74 -2.10 -12.30
N SER A 133 -21.86 -2.79 -12.13
CA SER A 133 -22.27 -3.34 -10.84
C SER A 133 -21.59 -4.67 -10.54
N THR A 134 -20.86 -4.74 -9.43
CA THR A 134 -20.28 -6.01 -8.94
C THR A 134 -21.32 -6.97 -8.37
N ALA A 135 -22.53 -6.46 -8.10
CA ALA A 135 -23.64 -7.22 -7.54
C ALA A 135 -24.74 -7.50 -8.58
N ALA A 136 -24.52 -7.18 -9.86
CA ALA A 136 -25.49 -7.51 -10.91
C ALA A 136 -25.70 -9.01 -11.03
N GLN A 137 -26.96 -9.42 -11.21
CA GLN A 137 -27.36 -10.81 -11.37
C GLN A 137 -28.37 -10.89 -12.50
N ASN A 138 -28.13 -11.79 -13.46
CA ASN A 138 -29.07 -12.14 -14.51
C ASN A 138 -29.10 -13.66 -14.65
N GLY A 139 -30.04 -14.32 -13.97
CA GLY A 139 -30.09 -15.77 -13.87
C GLY A 139 -28.76 -16.32 -13.32
N GLN A 140 -28.09 -17.17 -14.12
CA GLN A 140 -26.81 -17.76 -13.72
C GLN A 140 -25.60 -16.83 -13.88
N TYR A 141 -25.73 -15.67 -14.54
CA TYR A 141 -24.64 -14.75 -14.85
C TYR A 141 -24.49 -13.68 -13.76
N LEU A 142 -23.25 -13.44 -13.32
CA LEU A 142 -22.97 -12.62 -12.13
C LEU A 142 -21.87 -11.59 -12.36
N GLY A 143 -22.04 -10.43 -11.70
CA GLY A 143 -21.01 -9.40 -11.53
C GLY A 143 -20.71 -8.59 -12.78
N LEU A 144 -19.56 -7.93 -12.78
CA LEU A 144 -19.17 -6.89 -13.75
C LEU A 144 -19.28 -7.31 -15.22
N PHE A 145 -18.94 -8.56 -15.49
CA PHE A 145 -18.81 -9.10 -16.84
C PHE A 145 -19.79 -10.23 -17.10
N GLN A 146 -20.83 -10.35 -16.26
CA GLN A 146 -21.90 -11.35 -16.38
C GLN A 146 -21.36 -12.73 -16.79
N MET A 147 -20.31 -13.22 -16.10
CA MET A 147 -19.71 -14.52 -16.42
C MET A 147 -20.63 -15.63 -15.94
N GLY A 148 -20.73 -16.73 -16.68
CA GLY A 148 -21.56 -17.90 -16.34
C GLY A 148 -20.95 -18.79 -15.23
N SER A 149 -21.70 -19.81 -14.83
CA SER A 149 -21.31 -20.69 -13.72
C SER A 149 -20.05 -21.51 -14.01
N SER A 150 -19.91 -22.02 -15.24
CA SER A 150 -18.72 -22.72 -15.74
C SER A 150 -17.50 -21.81 -15.78
N GLU A 151 -17.64 -20.60 -16.32
CA GLU A 151 -16.53 -19.66 -16.47
C GLU A 151 -16.04 -19.18 -15.10
N ARG A 152 -16.96 -18.91 -14.17
CA ARG A 152 -16.61 -18.60 -12.78
C ARG A 152 -15.87 -19.74 -12.09
N ARG A 153 -16.22 -21.00 -12.39
CA ARG A 153 -15.52 -22.17 -11.85
C ARG A 153 -14.10 -22.28 -12.42
N LEU A 154 -13.92 -22.03 -13.72
CA LEU A 154 -12.64 -22.16 -14.41
C LEU A 154 -11.68 -20.99 -14.12
N PHE A 155 -12.17 -19.75 -14.15
CA PHE A 155 -11.32 -18.56 -14.07
C PHE A 155 -11.32 -17.90 -12.67
N GLY A 156 -12.26 -18.32 -11.83
CA GLY A 156 -12.52 -17.78 -10.49
C GLY A 156 -13.65 -16.75 -10.50
N HIS A 157 -14.06 -16.34 -9.31
CA HIS A 157 -14.99 -15.23 -9.10
C HIS A 157 -14.82 -14.68 -7.67
N GLY A 158 -15.30 -13.47 -7.43
CA GLY A 158 -15.27 -12.88 -6.09
C GLY A 158 -16.25 -11.73 -5.95
N GLN A 159 -16.44 -11.28 -4.71
CA GLN A 159 -17.38 -10.20 -4.38
C GLN A 159 -16.87 -8.82 -4.81
N LYS A 160 -15.56 -8.67 -5.01
CA LYS A 160 -14.93 -7.38 -5.30
C LYS A 160 -14.66 -7.21 -6.79
N ALA A 161 -14.78 -5.97 -7.26
CA ALA A 161 -14.54 -5.60 -8.65
C ALA A 161 -13.22 -6.13 -9.21
N HIS A 162 -12.13 -6.01 -8.44
CA HIS A 162 -10.81 -6.47 -8.88
C HIS A 162 -10.76 -7.99 -9.10
N GLN A 163 -11.43 -8.78 -8.27
CA GLN A 163 -11.49 -10.24 -8.44
C GLN A 163 -12.31 -10.62 -9.67
N GLN A 164 -13.45 -9.97 -9.87
CA GLN A 164 -14.30 -10.20 -11.05
C GLN A 164 -13.59 -9.78 -12.34
N ALA A 165 -12.86 -8.65 -12.33
CA ALA A 165 -12.06 -8.22 -13.47
C ALA A 165 -10.90 -9.18 -13.79
N ILE A 166 -10.22 -9.74 -12.78
CA ILE A 166 -9.19 -10.77 -12.97
C ILE A 166 -9.78 -12.02 -13.64
N ALA A 167 -10.93 -12.49 -13.17
CA ALA A 167 -11.61 -13.64 -13.75
C ALA A 167 -11.98 -13.39 -15.22
N ALA A 168 -12.61 -12.25 -15.50
CA ALA A 168 -12.98 -11.85 -16.85
C ALA A 168 -11.76 -11.71 -17.77
N HIS A 169 -10.66 -11.14 -17.28
CA HIS A 169 -9.44 -11.01 -18.07
C HIS A 169 -8.79 -12.36 -18.39
N LYS A 170 -8.82 -13.33 -17.48
CA LYS A 170 -8.37 -14.70 -17.79
C LYS A 170 -9.21 -15.32 -18.91
N TYR A 171 -10.53 -15.13 -18.87
CA TYR A 171 -11.41 -15.64 -19.91
C TYR A 171 -11.14 -14.94 -21.26
N PHE A 172 -10.99 -13.61 -21.23
CA PHE A 172 -10.60 -12.79 -22.39
C PHE A 172 -9.28 -13.24 -23.01
N VAL A 173 -8.28 -13.58 -22.19
CA VAL A 173 -7.00 -14.09 -22.71
C VAL A 173 -7.17 -15.49 -23.31
N LEU A 174 -7.98 -16.36 -22.70
CA LEU A 174 -8.25 -17.70 -23.23
C LEU A 174 -8.97 -17.63 -24.58
N SER A 175 -9.89 -16.69 -24.76
CA SER A 175 -10.53 -16.41 -26.06
C SER A 175 -9.58 -15.71 -27.04
N GLY A 176 -8.27 -15.80 -26.88
CA GLY A 176 -7.33 -15.18 -27.83
C GLY A 176 -7.33 -13.64 -27.79
N ARG A 177 -7.75 -13.03 -26.67
CA ARG A 177 -7.92 -11.58 -26.50
C ARG A 177 -9.01 -11.00 -27.40
N ASP A 178 -10.07 -11.77 -27.62
CA ASP A 178 -11.30 -11.31 -28.25
C ASP A 178 -12.46 -11.20 -27.25
N TRP A 179 -13.49 -10.48 -27.68
CA TRP A 179 -14.71 -10.24 -26.90
C TRP A 179 -15.84 -11.20 -27.27
N SER A 180 -15.57 -12.26 -28.05
CA SER A 180 -16.59 -13.23 -28.48
C SER A 180 -17.37 -13.88 -27.34
N PRO A 181 -16.82 -14.06 -26.11
CA PRO A 181 -17.61 -14.60 -25.00
C PRO A 181 -18.70 -13.68 -24.44
N TRP A 182 -18.65 -12.38 -24.76
CA TRP A 182 -19.57 -11.39 -24.21
C TRP A 182 -20.59 -10.97 -25.26
N SER A 183 -21.86 -10.88 -24.83
CA SER A 183 -22.96 -10.40 -25.66
C SER A 183 -22.74 -8.94 -26.06
N CYS A 184 -22.27 -8.13 -25.11
CA CYS A 184 -22.00 -6.70 -25.28
C CYS A 184 -20.62 -6.39 -25.90
N LYS A 185 -20.09 -7.25 -26.76
CA LYS A 185 -18.77 -7.05 -27.37
C LYS A 185 -18.67 -5.71 -28.12
N PRO A 186 -17.49 -5.06 -28.13
CA PRO A 186 -17.29 -3.83 -28.89
C PRO A 186 -17.55 -4.08 -30.38
N TRP A 187 -18.37 -3.25 -31.01
CA TRP A 187 -18.54 -3.26 -32.45
C TRP A 187 -17.27 -2.74 -33.12
N TYR A 188 -16.61 -3.58 -33.93
CA TYR A 188 -15.60 -3.11 -34.87
C TYR A 188 -16.36 -2.47 -36.02
N GLY A 189 -16.56 -1.15 -35.97
CA GLY A 189 -16.94 -0.42 -37.17
C GLY A 189 -15.83 -0.63 -38.18
N TYR A 190 -16.12 -1.33 -39.29
CA TYR A 190 -15.26 -1.26 -40.47
C TYR A 190 -15.19 0.21 -40.86
N SER A 191 -14.00 0.80 -40.67
CA SER A 191 -13.64 2.11 -41.22
C SER A 191 -12.81 1.85 -42.47
#